data_AF-A0A1M4VZY2-F1
#
_entry.id   AF-A0A1M4VZY2-F1
#
_cell.length_a   1.000
_cell.length_b   1.000
_cell.length_c   1.000
_cell.angle_alpha   90.00
_cell.angle_beta   90.00
_cell.angle_gamma   90.00
#
_symmetry.space_group_name_H-M   'P 1'
#
loop_
_entity.id
_entity.type
_entity.pdbx_description
1 polymer ?
#
loop_
_entity_poly.entity_id
_entity_poly.type
_entity_poly.pdbx_seq_one_letter_code
_entity_poly.pdbx_strand_id
1 'polypeptide(L)'
;MKYFLILIALSVLLSTKLFAQSRYDVKLYAYARPVTGGVMPKISTQENGSQTMIKPKTKYSYLFYLEGPKKLRIYPVELWLKGERHGIKTTDVNSTPVEFSTGELPQYTKTITLVPQTKNKVIKLDPAVAVNGKNFPKAKAKAATNEVVLVYKYGGKFYYAVQDKIKLIDPIVLQ
;
A
#
# COMPACT_ATOMS: atom_id res chain seq x y z
N MET A 1 -34.02 50.45 -0.68
CA MET A 1 -33.52 49.53 -1.73
C MET A 1 -32.00 49.36 -1.75
N LYS A 2 -31.17 50.41 -1.58
CA LYS A 2 -29.69 50.30 -1.59
C LYS A 2 -29.13 49.25 -0.61
N TYR A 3 -29.64 49.18 0.62
CA TYR A 3 -29.18 48.22 1.63
C TYR A 3 -29.57 46.76 1.34
N PHE A 4 -30.63 46.54 0.57
CA PHE A 4 -31.10 45.20 0.20
C PHE A 4 -30.17 44.55 -0.82
N LEU A 5 -29.66 45.33 -1.78
CA LEU A 5 -28.64 44.88 -2.74
C LEU A 5 -27.30 44.54 -2.06
N ILE A 6 -26.92 45.29 -1.02
CA ILE A 6 -25.69 45.03 -0.25
C ILE A 6 -25.81 43.71 0.52
N LEU A 7 -26.98 43.40 1.09
CA LEU A 7 -27.21 42.18 1.85
C LEU A 7 -27.17 40.92 0.97
N ILE A 8 -27.72 41.01 -0.26
CA ILE A 8 -27.66 39.93 -1.26
C ILE A 8 -26.23 39.73 -1.77
N ALA A 9 -25.49 40.82 -2.04
CA ALA A 9 -24.10 40.71 -2.44
C ALA A 9 -23.23 40.06 -1.34
N LEU A 10 -23.49 40.36 -0.06
CA LEU A 10 -22.78 39.79 1.07
C LEU A 10 -23.09 38.30 1.27
N SER A 11 -24.33 37.86 1.03
CA SER A 11 -24.71 36.43 1.15
C SER A 11 -24.12 35.56 0.02
N VAL A 12 -23.99 36.11 -1.19
CA VAL A 12 -23.33 35.44 -2.32
C VAL A 12 -21.81 35.34 -2.09
N LEU A 13 -21.18 36.36 -1.48
CA LEU A 13 -19.75 36.32 -1.15
C LEU A 13 -19.43 35.33 -0.02
N LEU A 14 -20.30 35.16 0.99
CA LEU A 14 -20.08 34.21 2.08
C LEU A 14 -20.28 32.73 1.66
N SER A 15 -21.10 32.45 0.65
CA SER A 15 -21.42 31.08 0.23
C SER A 15 -20.31 30.40 -0.59
N THR A 16 -19.34 31.16 -1.12
CA THR A 16 -18.25 30.62 -1.95
C THR A 16 -17.10 29.95 -1.17
N LYS A 17 -17.09 30.02 0.17
CA LYS A 17 -15.97 29.47 0.99
C LYS A 17 -16.16 28.05 1.52
N LEU A 18 -17.27 27.38 1.22
CA LEU A 18 -17.64 26.10 1.89
C LEU A 18 -17.15 24.81 1.21
N PHE A 19 -16.39 24.87 0.10
CA PHE A 19 -15.98 23.66 -0.63
C PHE A 19 -14.47 23.38 -0.67
N ALA A 20 -13.71 23.86 0.30
CA ALA A 20 -12.37 23.35 0.55
C ALA A 20 -12.44 22.03 1.36
N GLN A 21 -12.95 20.95 0.77
CA GLN A 21 -12.77 19.60 1.33
C GLN A 21 -11.30 19.21 1.15
N SER A 22 -10.49 19.47 2.17
CA SER A 22 -9.11 18.98 2.22
C SER A 22 -9.13 17.45 2.08
N ARG A 23 -8.47 16.94 1.02
CA ARG A 23 -8.18 15.50 0.95
C ARG A 23 -7.19 15.20 2.07
N TYR A 24 -7.54 14.30 2.96
CA TYR A 24 -6.63 13.85 4.00
C TYR A 24 -5.43 13.15 3.36
N ASP A 25 -4.23 13.56 3.77
CA ASP A 25 -2.97 12.98 3.33
C ASP A 25 -2.86 11.56 3.88
N VAL A 26 -3.12 10.57 3.01
CA VAL A 26 -2.99 9.14 3.29
C VAL A 26 -1.84 8.63 2.45
N LYS A 27 -0.82 8.07 3.11
CA LYS A 27 0.40 7.58 2.46
C LYS A 27 0.43 6.07 2.49
N LEU A 28 0.64 5.46 1.33
CA LEU A 28 0.82 4.03 1.19
C LEU A 28 2.30 3.75 1.00
N TYR A 29 2.86 2.95 1.90
CA TYR A 29 4.22 2.44 1.81
C TYR A 29 4.17 0.99 1.37
N ALA A 30 4.89 0.65 0.31
CA ALA A 30 4.92 -0.70 -0.24
C ALA A 30 6.34 -1.17 -0.51
N TYR A 31 6.70 -2.27 0.14
CA TYR A 31 8.00 -2.91 0.00
C TYR A 31 7.86 -4.39 -0.36
N ALA A 32 8.84 -4.92 -1.09
CA ALA A 32 8.94 -6.34 -1.38
C ALA A 32 10.37 -6.83 -1.14
N ARG A 33 10.46 -7.98 -0.48
CA ARG A 33 11.72 -8.66 -0.19
C ARG A 33 11.75 -9.98 -0.95
N PRO A 34 12.80 -10.27 -1.75
CA PRO A 34 12.94 -11.61 -2.30
C PRO A 34 13.16 -12.61 -1.17
N VAL A 35 12.45 -13.73 -1.22
CA VAL A 35 12.63 -14.85 -0.31
C VAL A 35 13.51 -15.86 -1.04
N THR A 36 14.75 -15.98 -0.60
CA THR A 36 15.68 -17.02 -1.03
C THR A 36 15.17 -18.36 -0.49
N GLY A 37 14.31 -19.02 -1.26
CA GLY A 37 13.97 -20.41 -1.00
C GLY A 37 15.13 -21.29 -1.44
N GLY A 38 15.63 -22.17 -0.57
CA GLY A 38 16.64 -23.19 -0.91
C GLY A 38 16.16 -24.26 -1.89
N VAL A 39 15.28 -23.90 -2.84
CA VAL A 39 14.73 -24.82 -3.82
C VAL A 39 15.75 -24.98 -4.94
N MET A 40 16.35 -26.17 -5.03
CA MET A 40 17.28 -26.51 -6.11
C MET A 40 16.60 -26.36 -7.49
N PRO A 41 17.32 -25.88 -8.52
CA PRO A 41 16.80 -25.83 -9.88
C PRO A 41 16.36 -27.22 -10.33
N LYS A 42 15.18 -27.33 -10.96
CA LYS A 42 14.74 -28.59 -11.57
C LYS A 42 15.35 -28.72 -12.96
N ILE A 43 15.95 -29.86 -13.25
CA ILE A 43 16.39 -30.21 -14.60
C ILE A 43 15.18 -30.85 -15.31
N SER A 44 14.75 -30.26 -16.41
CA SER A 44 13.75 -30.86 -17.30
C SER A 44 14.45 -31.36 -18.55
N THR A 45 14.31 -32.66 -18.81
CA THR A 45 14.80 -33.30 -20.03
C THR A 45 13.68 -33.26 -21.07
N GLN A 46 13.93 -32.60 -22.21
CA GLN A 46 13.02 -32.58 -23.34
C GLN A 46 13.12 -33.89 -24.15
N GLU A 47 12.12 -34.19 -24.99
CA GLU A 47 12.10 -35.40 -25.83
C GLU A 47 13.33 -35.55 -26.75
N ASN A 48 14.03 -34.45 -27.05
CA ASN A 48 15.27 -34.44 -27.84
C ASN A 48 16.55 -34.72 -27.01
N GLY A 49 16.42 -35.06 -25.72
CA GLY A 49 17.55 -35.32 -24.82
C GLY A 49 18.23 -34.06 -24.26
N SER A 50 17.77 -32.87 -24.61
CA SER A 50 18.31 -31.62 -24.06
C SER A 50 17.81 -31.37 -22.64
N GLN A 51 18.73 -30.98 -21.76
CA GLN A 51 18.43 -30.62 -20.38
C GLN A 51 18.27 -29.10 -20.26
N THR A 52 17.11 -28.64 -19.80
CA THR A 52 16.89 -27.22 -19.47
C THR A 52 16.81 -27.05 -17.95
N MET A 53 17.63 -26.17 -17.39
CA MET A 53 17.51 -25.78 -15.99
C MET A 53 16.33 -24.82 -15.82
N ILE A 54 15.30 -25.25 -15.13
CA ILE A 54 14.18 -24.40 -14.74
C ILE A 54 14.58 -23.65 -13.46
N LYS A 55 14.90 -22.36 -13.62
CA LYS A 55 15.17 -21.48 -12.47
C LYS A 55 13.89 -21.34 -11.62
N PRO A 56 13.96 -21.50 -10.28
CA PRO A 56 12.81 -21.26 -9.42
C PRO A 56 12.32 -19.81 -9.57
N LYS A 57 11.00 -19.62 -9.65
CA LYS A 57 10.42 -18.27 -9.61
C LYS A 57 10.70 -17.64 -8.25
N THR A 58 11.36 -16.48 -8.23
CA THR A 58 11.63 -15.71 -7.01
C THR A 58 10.31 -15.39 -6.31
N LYS A 59 10.15 -15.87 -5.07
CA LYS A 59 9.02 -15.52 -4.21
C LYS A 59 9.33 -14.20 -3.50
N TYR A 60 8.31 -13.40 -3.25
CA TYR A 60 8.45 -12.14 -2.53
C TYR A 60 7.65 -12.17 -1.23
N SER A 61 8.24 -11.64 -0.16
CA SER A 61 7.53 -11.25 1.06
C SER A 61 7.21 -9.77 0.95
N TYR A 62 5.94 -9.43 1.03
CA TYR A 62 5.47 -8.05 0.89
C TYR A 62 5.25 -7.40 2.25
N LEU A 63 5.62 -6.12 2.36
CA LEU A 63 5.41 -5.30 3.55
C LEU A 63 4.68 -4.03 3.13
N PHE A 64 3.42 -3.90 3.53
CA PHE A 64 2.59 -2.76 3.21
C PHE A 64 2.18 -2.02 4.49
N TYR A 65 2.27 -0.70 4.46
CA TYR A 65 1.84 0.17 5.56
C TYR A 65 1.01 1.33 5.04
N LEU A 66 -0.02 1.70 5.79
CA LEU A 66 -0.85 2.84 5.55
C LEU A 66 -0.67 3.84 6.67
N GLU A 67 -0.22 5.05 6.34
CA GLU A 67 -0.20 6.18 7.26
C GLU A 67 -1.41 7.07 6.97
N GLY A 68 -2.11 7.48 8.02
CA GLY A 68 -3.17 8.48 7.92
C GLY A 68 -3.46 9.21 9.23
N PRO A 69 -4.31 10.25 9.20
CA PRO A 69 -4.47 11.14 10.34
C PRO A 69 -4.95 10.42 11.61
N LYS A 70 -4.27 10.67 12.73
CA LYS A 70 -4.51 9.97 14.02
C LYS A 70 -5.96 10.04 14.51
N LYS A 71 -6.65 11.16 14.27
CA LYS A 71 -8.03 11.39 14.73
C LYS A 71 -9.08 10.65 13.89
N LEU A 72 -8.69 10.10 12.75
CA LEU A 72 -9.61 9.57 11.76
C LEU A 72 -9.46 8.06 11.61
N ARG A 73 -10.59 7.38 11.54
CA ARG A 73 -10.61 5.95 11.30
C ARG A 73 -10.67 5.68 9.81
N ILE A 74 -9.58 5.13 9.29
CA ILE A 74 -9.48 4.63 7.92
C ILE A 74 -9.76 3.13 7.96
N TYR A 75 -10.62 2.67 7.05
CA TYR A 75 -10.97 1.26 6.91
C TYR A 75 -10.43 0.71 5.58
N PRO A 76 -9.28 0.04 5.57
CA PRO A 76 -8.82 -0.73 4.41
C PRO A 76 -9.88 -1.76 4.01
N VAL A 77 -10.18 -1.85 2.71
CA VAL A 77 -11.25 -2.73 2.17
C VAL A 77 -10.66 -3.82 1.31
N GLU A 78 -9.86 -3.46 0.32
CA GLU A 78 -9.23 -4.40 -0.60
C GLU A 78 -7.91 -3.85 -1.12
N LEU A 79 -6.99 -4.76 -1.41
CA LEU A 79 -5.67 -4.45 -1.93
C LEU A 79 -5.55 -5.09 -3.30
N TRP A 80 -5.18 -4.28 -4.29
CA TRP A 80 -4.77 -4.79 -5.59
C TRP A 80 -3.26 -4.81 -5.64
N LEU A 81 -2.71 -5.98 -5.93
CA LEU A 81 -1.27 -6.21 -6.03
C LEU A 81 -0.99 -6.75 -7.42
N LYS A 82 -0.25 -5.98 -8.24
CA LYS A 82 0.09 -6.35 -9.62
C LYS A 82 -1.12 -6.76 -10.46
N GLY A 83 -2.24 -6.05 -10.29
CA GLY A 83 -3.50 -6.32 -11.01
C GLY A 83 -4.38 -7.42 -10.38
N GLU A 84 -3.88 -8.16 -9.39
CA GLU A 84 -4.65 -9.18 -8.68
C GLU A 84 -5.35 -8.60 -7.45
N ARG A 85 -6.58 -9.04 -7.20
CA ARG A 85 -7.41 -8.57 -6.09
C ARG A 85 -7.18 -9.43 -4.86
N HIS A 86 -6.92 -8.79 -3.72
CA HIS A 86 -6.73 -9.43 -2.42
C HIS A 86 -7.63 -8.79 -1.35
N GLY A 87 -8.04 -9.59 -0.38
CA GLY A 87 -8.56 -9.09 0.89
C GLY A 87 -7.43 -8.46 1.71
N ILE A 88 -7.77 -7.82 2.82
CA ILE A 88 -6.78 -7.20 3.71
C ILE A 88 -7.05 -7.62 5.14
N LYS A 89 -6.00 -8.08 5.82
CA LYS A 89 -5.93 -8.11 7.27
C LYS A 89 -5.13 -6.91 7.75
N THR A 90 -5.66 -6.19 8.72
CA THR A 90 -5.04 -4.97 9.26
C THR A 90 -4.49 -5.23 10.65
N THR A 91 -3.27 -4.77 10.91
CA THR A 91 -2.67 -4.76 12.25
C THR A 91 -2.24 -3.33 12.58
N ASP A 92 -2.64 -2.82 13.74
CA ASP A 92 -2.22 -1.49 14.17
C ASP A 92 -0.72 -1.49 14.52
N VAL A 93 -0.01 -0.47 14.04
CA VAL A 93 1.41 -0.27 14.35
C VAL A 93 1.50 0.68 15.54
N ASN A 94 2.06 0.18 16.65
CA ASN A 94 2.06 0.89 17.93
C ASN A 94 3.21 1.91 18.06
N SER A 95 4.29 1.75 17.30
CA SER A 95 5.46 2.63 17.33
C SER A 95 5.97 2.95 15.93
N THR A 96 6.42 4.19 15.74
CA THR A 96 7.16 4.64 14.56
C THR A 96 8.46 5.31 15.02
N PRO A 97 9.55 5.28 14.24
CA PRO A 97 9.67 4.69 12.90
C PRO A 97 9.49 3.18 12.90
N VAL A 98 8.98 2.64 11.78
CA VAL A 98 9.00 1.19 11.54
C VAL A 98 10.29 0.88 10.82
N GLU A 99 11.15 0.13 11.49
CA GLU A 99 12.47 -0.22 10.99
C GLU A 99 12.57 -1.71 10.72
N PHE A 100 13.43 -2.04 9.75
CA PHE A 100 13.72 -3.39 9.36
C PHE A 100 15.22 -3.60 9.27
N SER A 101 15.73 -4.56 10.02
CA SER A 101 17.15 -4.93 10.05
C SER A 101 17.42 -6.10 9.11
N THR A 102 18.41 -5.97 8.22
CA THR A 102 18.72 -6.98 7.19
C THR A 102 19.67 -8.09 7.64
N GLY A 103 20.21 -8.03 8.87
CA GLY A 103 21.21 -8.98 9.36
C GLY A 103 21.11 -9.22 10.87
N GLU A 104 21.65 -10.36 11.31
CA GLU A 104 21.71 -10.77 12.72
C GLU A 104 23.02 -10.33 13.41
N LEU A 105 24.09 -10.13 12.63
CA LEU A 105 25.39 -9.69 13.13
C LEU A 105 25.57 -8.17 13.00
N PRO A 106 25.98 -7.45 14.06
CA PRO A 106 26.08 -5.98 14.07
C PRO A 106 26.86 -5.37 12.91
N GLN A 107 27.91 -6.07 12.45
CA GLN A 107 28.79 -5.63 11.36
C GLN A 107 28.18 -5.75 9.95
N TYR A 108 27.05 -6.46 9.80
CA TYR A 108 26.31 -6.61 8.54
C TYR A 108 24.87 -6.09 8.64
N THR A 109 24.49 -5.51 9.79
CA THR A 109 23.14 -4.99 10.01
C THR A 109 22.98 -3.65 9.32
N LYS A 110 22.17 -3.63 8.26
CA LYS A 110 21.66 -2.40 7.67
C LYS A 110 20.22 -2.21 8.17
N THR A 111 19.98 -1.09 8.86
CA THR A 111 18.64 -0.69 9.27
C THR A 111 17.99 0.09 8.15
N ILE A 112 16.82 -0.37 7.70
CA ILE A 112 16.01 0.29 6.68
C ILE A 112 14.74 0.79 7.35
N THR A 113 14.54 2.11 7.30
CA THR A 113 13.28 2.71 7.73
C THR A 113 12.19 2.47 6.68
N LEU A 114 11.18 1.67 7.03
CA LEU A 114 10.01 1.37 6.21
C LEU A 114 8.92 2.43 6.37
N VAL A 115 8.75 2.96 7.57
CA VAL A 115 7.85 4.09 7.83
C VAL A 115 8.62 5.09 8.69
N PRO A 116 8.74 6.36 8.27
CA PRO A 116 9.46 7.38 9.04
C PRO A 116 8.74 7.67 10.36
N GLN A 117 9.44 8.35 11.28
CA GLN A 117 8.81 8.87 12.50
C GLN A 117 7.62 9.77 12.12
N THR A 118 6.44 9.45 12.65
CA THR A 118 5.23 10.24 12.40
C THR A 118 4.36 10.31 13.66
N LYS A 119 3.49 11.33 13.71
CA LYS A 119 2.42 11.45 14.73
C LYS A 119 1.10 10.83 14.25
N ASN A 120 1.05 10.42 12.99
CA ASN A 120 -0.10 9.83 12.34
C ASN A 120 -0.31 8.37 12.77
N LYS A 121 -1.52 7.86 12.54
CA LYS A 121 -1.80 6.44 12.77
C LYS A 121 -1.20 5.65 11.61
N VAL A 122 -0.48 4.58 11.94
CA VAL A 122 0.08 3.65 10.96
C VAL A 122 -0.59 2.29 11.12
N ILE A 123 -0.98 1.69 10.00
CA ILE A 123 -1.64 0.38 9.95
C ILE A 123 -0.84 -0.50 9.00
N LYS A 124 -0.42 -1.67 9.46
CA LYS A 124 0.16 -2.70 8.60
C LYS A 124 -0.96 -3.41 7.84
N LEU A 125 -0.74 -3.62 6.54
CA LEU A 125 -1.68 -4.30 5.65
C LEU A 125 -1.06 -5.63 5.22
N ASP A 126 -1.69 -6.73 5.63
CA ASP A 126 -1.31 -8.07 5.20
C ASP A 126 -2.33 -8.56 4.15
N PRO A 127 -1.89 -8.91 2.93
CA PRO A 127 -2.79 -9.46 1.91
C PRO A 127 -3.47 -10.73 2.42
N ALA A 128 -4.78 -10.83 2.22
CA ALA A 128 -5.59 -11.98 2.58
C ALA A 128 -6.33 -12.50 1.34
N VAL A 129 -6.97 -13.66 1.47
CA VAL A 129 -7.86 -14.19 0.42
C VAL A 129 -8.95 -13.16 0.13
N ALA A 130 -9.19 -12.88 -1.15
CA ALA A 130 -10.25 -11.96 -1.55
C ALA A 130 -11.60 -12.51 -1.10
N VAL A 131 -12.31 -11.73 -0.30
CA VAL A 131 -13.69 -12.06 0.09
C VAL A 131 -14.60 -11.53 -1.02
N ASN A 132 -15.57 -12.32 -1.46
CA ASN A 132 -16.60 -11.87 -2.41
C ASN A 132 -17.27 -10.60 -1.84
N GLY A 133 -16.96 -9.47 -2.46
CA GLY A 133 -17.37 -8.15 -1.98
C GLY A 133 -17.63 -7.19 -3.12
N LYS A 134 -18.12 -6.00 -2.77
CA LYS A 134 -18.44 -4.90 -3.71
C LYS A 134 -17.36 -4.76 -4.78
N ASN A 135 -17.78 -4.61 -6.04
CA ASN A 135 -16.85 -4.38 -7.14
C ASN A 135 -16.40 -2.90 -7.17
N PHE A 136 -15.10 -2.66 -7.39
CA PHE A 136 -14.53 -1.32 -7.52
C PHE A 136 -13.86 -1.13 -8.90
N PRO A 137 -14.62 -0.76 -9.95
CA PRO A 137 -14.08 -0.62 -11.31
C PRO A 137 -12.91 0.38 -11.40
N LYS A 138 -12.97 1.46 -10.61
CA LYS A 138 -11.88 2.45 -10.54
C LYS A 138 -10.60 1.87 -9.92
N ALA A 139 -10.71 0.94 -8.97
CA ALA A 139 -9.54 0.25 -8.41
C ALA A 139 -8.90 -0.63 -9.48
N LYS A 140 -9.71 -1.42 -10.22
CA LYS A 140 -9.25 -2.26 -11.32
C LYS A 140 -8.53 -1.44 -12.41
N ALA A 141 -9.10 -0.30 -12.80
CA ALA A 141 -8.47 0.59 -13.79
C ALA A 141 -7.13 1.14 -13.29
N LYS A 142 -7.04 1.54 -12.01
CA LYS A 142 -5.77 1.99 -11.41
C LYS A 142 -4.75 0.85 -11.28
N ALA A 143 -5.20 -0.35 -10.96
CA ALA A 143 -4.34 -1.52 -10.80
C ALA A 143 -3.71 -1.98 -12.12
N ALA A 144 -4.26 -1.56 -13.27
CA ALA A 144 -3.66 -1.82 -14.58
C ALA A 144 -2.38 -1.01 -14.82
N THR A 145 -2.23 0.16 -14.16
CA THR A 145 -1.07 1.06 -14.35
C THR A 145 -0.18 1.18 -13.11
N ASN A 146 -0.62 0.66 -11.96
CA ASN A 146 0.08 0.77 -10.68
C ASN A 146 0.32 -0.63 -10.11
N GLU A 147 1.49 -0.86 -9.52
CA GLU A 147 1.78 -2.14 -8.87
C GLU A 147 0.96 -2.38 -7.60
N VAL A 148 0.55 -1.31 -6.89
CA VAL A 148 -0.29 -1.43 -5.70
C VAL A 148 -1.41 -0.40 -5.71
N VAL A 149 -2.64 -0.85 -5.45
CA VAL A 149 -3.79 0.03 -5.22
C VAL A 149 -4.54 -0.44 -3.98
N LEU A 150 -4.64 0.44 -3.00
CA LEU A 150 -5.44 0.23 -1.81
C LEU A 150 -6.77 0.95 -1.96
N VAL A 151 -7.87 0.22 -1.77
CA VAL A 151 -9.19 0.80 -1.56
C VAL A 151 -9.43 0.93 -0.06
N TYR A 152 -9.83 2.12 0.38
CA TYR A 152 -10.17 2.37 1.77
C TYR A 152 -11.45 3.20 1.89
N LYS A 153 -12.19 3.00 2.98
CA LYS A 153 -13.37 3.77 3.34
C LYS A 153 -13.02 4.79 4.41
N TYR A 154 -13.44 6.02 4.19
CA TYR A 154 -13.29 7.12 5.12
C TYR A 154 -14.51 8.03 5.04
N GLY A 155 -15.07 8.46 6.18
CA GLY A 155 -16.24 9.35 6.21
C GLY A 155 -17.43 8.83 5.37
N GLY A 156 -17.63 7.52 5.31
CA GLY A 156 -18.68 6.88 4.49
C GLY A 156 -18.34 6.74 3.00
N LYS A 157 -17.31 7.42 2.48
CA LYS A 157 -16.91 7.42 1.07
C LYS A 157 -15.71 6.50 0.83
N PHE A 158 -15.57 6.02 -0.40
CA PHE A 158 -14.44 5.17 -0.82
C PHE A 158 -13.39 6.01 -1.54
N TYR A 159 -12.13 5.77 -1.19
CA TYR A 159 -10.95 6.42 -1.71
C TYR A 159 -9.90 5.39 -2.13
N TYR A 160 -8.88 5.86 -2.85
CA TYR A 160 -7.84 5.03 -3.43
C TYR A 160 -6.47 5.62 -3.10
N ALA A 161 -5.62 4.83 -2.46
CA ALA A 161 -4.20 5.13 -2.35
C ALA A 161 -3.47 4.25 -3.37
N VAL A 162 -2.54 4.83 -4.11
CA VAL A 162 -1.82 4.15 -5.19
C VAL A 162 -0.33 4.23 -4.94
N GLN A 163 0.36 3.18 -5.36
CA GLN A 163 1.81 3.16 -5.43
C GLN A 163 2.21 2.59 -6.78
N ASP A 164 2.89 3.41 -7.58
CA ASP A 164 3.26 3.06 -8.95
C ASP A 164 4.17 1.82 -8.97
N LYS A 165 5.17 1.79 -8.07
CA LYS A 165 6.15 0.70 -7.94
C LYS A 165 6.40 0.31 -6.50
N ILE A 166 6.53 -0.98 -6.26
CA ILE A 166 6.92 -1.55 -4.98
C ILE A 166 8.43 -1.39 -4.79
N LYS A 167 8.85 -0.86 -3.64
CA LYS A 167 10.26 -0.68 -3.33
C LYS A 167 10.89 -2.02 -2.95
N LEU A 168 11.88 -2.46 -3.69
CA LEU A 168 12.63 -3.67 -3.37
C LEU A 168 13.56 -3.42 -2.18
N ILE A 169 13.60 -4.37 -1.25
CA ILE A 169 14.56 -4.42 -0.15
C ILE A 169 15.39 -5.68 -0.26
N ASP A 170 16.64 -5.59 0.22
CA ASP A 170 17.60 -6.69 0.14
C ASP A 170 17.10 -7.92 0.91
N PRO A 171 17.40 -9.15 0.43
CA PRO A 171 17.11 -10.37 1.19
C PRO A 171 17.92 -10.40 2.48
N ILE A 172 17.37 -11.04 3.52
CA ILE A 172 18.20 -11.46 4.66
C ILE A 172 19.09 -12.58 4.14
N VAL A 173 20.41 -12.38 4.19
CA VAL A 173 21.37 -13.45 3.97
C VAL A 173 21.39 -14.28 5.25
N LEU A 174 20.66 -15.38 5.28
CA LEU A 174 20.92 -16.45 6.24
C LEU A 174 22.22 -17.12 5.77
N GLN A 175 23.33 -16.86 6.44
CA GLN A 175 24.54 -17.68 6.30
C GLN A 175 24.43 -18.91 7.19
#